data_AF-A0A0Q2XXJ6-F1
#
_entry.id   AF-A0A0Q2XXJ6-F1
#
_cell.length_a   1.000
_cell.length_b   1.000
_cell.length_c   1.000
_cell.angle_alpha   90.00
_cell.angle_beta   90.00
_cell.angle_gamma   90.00
#
_symmetry.space_group_name_H-M   'P 1'
#
loop_
_entity.id
_entity.type
_entity.pdbx_description
1 polymer ?
#
loop_
_entity_poly.entity_id
_entity_poly.type
_entity_poly.pdbx_seq_one_letter_code
_entity_poly.pdbx_strand_id
1 'polypeptide(L)'
;MTPNQITDTTYQLHNFINPFDRQDSYILLSGGYSKTLVIDKNRHSPTRYLGIKNWEQLKSIWPGFTPFDDAYLMPFSPLSESRFRNKPIADEFVEYQNIYRYFEEKSIRQQPKSTLICLCMLLAKNYDEKLGGIPMGIKMLATRLGTNSRKITVSIKSLEEMGLIVFHQRRADIDKVTLPCFIEPTSTFVLKFTSLFRKGKTIPKEEPEAGTPKIQTAPEQDYDNFIKSIAAQESIYDDTEENLTAKKPDYYLHGKEGFFWYQNKIYTLKVRLLNLVRKPKVDEVVKAHAYRALL
;
A
#
# COMPACT_ATOMS: atom_id res chain seq x y z
N MET A 1 53.53 13.20 10.06
CA MET A 1 52.81 12.29 9.14
C MET A 1 52.46 11.05 9.94
N THR A 2 51.20 10.91 10.34
CA THR A 2 50.66 9.69 10.95
C THR A 2 49.80 8.98 9.91
N PRO A 3 49.84 7.63 9.85
CA PRO A 3 49.25 6.89 8.73
C PRO A 3 47.73 6.95 8.78
N ASN A 4 47.13 7.10 7.59
CA ASN A 4 45.71 6.92 7.32
C ASN A 4 45.20 5.63 7.97
N GLN A 5 44.43 5.74 9.04
CA GLN A 5 43.45 4.72 9.40
C GLN A 5 42.29 4.89 8.43
N ILE A 6 42.34 4.14 7.32
CA ILE A 6 41.13 3.84 6.55
C ILE A 6 40.33 2.90 7.44
N THR A 7 39.41 3.45 8.21
CA THR A 7 38.35 2.65 8.83
C THR A 7 37.40 2.24 7.71
N ASP A 8 37.37 0.95 7.39
CA ASP A 8 36.23 0.32 6.70
C ASP A 8 35.00 0.43 7.63
N THR A 9 34.43 1.64 7.75
CA THR A 9 33.11 1.84 8.32
C THR A 9 32.10 1.70 7.18
N THR A 10 31.70 0.46 6.89
CA THR A 10 30.52 0.21 6.06
C THR A 10 29.27 0.63 6.83
N TYR A 11 28.95 1.93 6.78
CA TYR A 11 27.70 2.48 7.31
C TYR A 11 26.51 1.76 6.65
N GLN A 12 25.54 1.35 7.47
CA GLN A 12 24.33 0.69 6.97
C GLN A 12 23.29 1.72 6.55
N LEU A 13 22.47 1.34 5.56
CA LEU A 13 21.29 2.09 5.18
C LEU A 13 20.04 1.37 5.69
N HIS A 14 19.30 2.01 6.58
CA HIS A 14 18.02 1.53 7.05
C HIS A 14 16.88 2.21 6.31
N ASN A 15 16.12 1.41 5.54
CA ASN A 15 15.02 1.91 4.73
C ASN A 15 13.66 1.74 5.43
N PHE A 16 13.06 2.86 5.82
CA PHE A 16 11.73 3.00 6.41
C PHE A 16 10.80 3.82 5.52
N ILE A 17 11.04 3.84 4.20
CA ILE A 17 10.20 4.61 3.29
C ILE A 17 8.75 4.16 3.35
N ASN A 18 7.86 5.14 3.51
CA ASN A 18 6.44 4.96 3.29
C ASN A 18 6.12 5.24 1.80
N PRO A 19 5.85 4.22 0.97
CA PRO A 19 5.47 4.46 -0.42
C PRO A 19 4.17 5.28 -0.56
N PHE A 20 3.34 5.29 0.50
CA PHE A 20 2.08 6.02 0.60
C PHE A 20 2.21 7.35 1.36
N ASP A 21 3.43 7.89 1.50
CA ASP A 21 3.65 9.17 2.15
C ASP A 21 2.84 10.29 1.46
N ARG A 22 2.09 11.05 2.26
CA ARG A 22 1.22 12.14 1.82
C ARG A 22 1.94 13.22 1.02
N GLN A 23 3.15 13.56 1.43
CA GLN A 23 3.91 14.69 0.91
C GLN A 23 4.79 14.30 -0.27
N ASP A 24 4.68 13.04 -0.71
CA ASP A 24 5.53 12.48 -1.75
C ASP A 24 7.01 12.76 -1.53
N SER A 25 7.44 12.73 -0.27
CA SER A 25 8.80 13.03 0.12
C SER A 25 9.29 12.03 1.16
N TYR A 26 10.60 11.92 1.29
CA TYR A 26 11.28 11.13 2.31
C TYR A 26 12.29 11.98 3.05
N ILE A 27 12.60 11.59 4.27
CA ILE A 27 13.62 12.24 5.08
C ILE A 27 14.84 11.34 5.13
N LEU A 28 16.01 11.85 4.76
CA LEU A 28 17.28 11.17 4.95
C LEU A 28 17.99 11.76 6.18
N LEU A 29 18.29 10.89 7.14
CA LEU A 29 19.06 11.19 8.35
C LEU A 29 20.34 10.34 8.36
N SER A 30 21.39 10.84 8.97
CA SER A 30 22.57 10.08 9.38
C SER A 30 22.87 10.47 10.82
N GLY A 31 23.24 9.51 11.67
CA GLY A 31 23.73 9.81 13.01
C GLY A 31 24.88 10.82 12.93
N GLY A 32 24.90 11.80 13.85
CA GLY A 32 25.91 12.87 13.87
C GLY A 32 25.79 13.96 12.79
N TYR A 33 24.87 13.86 11.83
CA TYR A 33 24.58 14.93 10.86
C TYR A 33 23.43 15.81 11.38
N SER A 34 23.69 17.10 11.61
CA SER A 34 22.66 18.06 12.08
C SER A 34 21.65 18.45 11.00
N LYS A 35 21.90 18.11 9.73
CA LYS A 35 21.05 18.47 8.59
C LYS A 35 20.16 17.31 8.17
N THR A 36 18.87 17.46 8.41
CA THR A 36 17.80 16.69 7.78
C THR A 36 17.76 16.99 6.29
N LEU A 37 17.84 15.98 5.44
CA LEU A 37 17.62 16.13 4.00
C LEU A 37 16.23 15.65 3.61
N VAL A 38 15.54 16.44 2.79
CA VAL A 38 14.23 16.10 2.24
C VAL A 38 14.41 15.71 0.78
N ILE A 39 13.96 14.51 0.43
CA ILE A 39 14.03 13.93 -0.91
C ILE A 39 12.62 13.90 -1.49
N ASP A 40 12.37 14.62 -2.59
CA ASP A 40 11.10 14.59 -3.33
C ASP A 40 11.02 13.36 -4.26
N LYS A 41 9.91 12.60 -4.19
CA LYS A 41 9.60 11.44 -5.05
C LYS A 41 9.49 11.80 -6.53
N ASN A 42 9.18 13.05 -6.89
CA ASN A 42 9.06 13.47 -8.29
C ASN A 42 10.38 13.33 -9.06
N ARG A 43 11.52 13.25 -8.35
CA ARG A 43 12.83 13.03 -8.98
C ARG A 43 13.11 11.55 -9.26
N HIS A 44 12.59 10.62 -8.45
CA HIS A 44 12.81 9.18 -8.62
C HIS A 44 11.67 8.35 -8.01
N SER A 45 11.22 7.29 -8.70
CA SER A 45 10.06 6.49 -8.28
C SER A 45 10.24 5.83 -6.89
N PRO A 46 9.15 5.66 -6.10
CA PRO A 46 9.21 4.95 -4.81
C PRO A 46 9.84 3.56 -4.90
N THR A 47 9.56 2.83 -5.97
CA THR A 47 10.12 1.49 -6.23
C THR A 47 11.63 1.52 -6.35
N ARG A 48 12.19 2.57 -6.96
CA ARG A 48 13.63 2.77 -7.10
C ARG A 48 14.31 2.98 -5.75
N TYR A 49 13.66 3.69 -4.82
CA TYR A 49 14.18 3.87 -3.47
C TYR A 49 13.94 2.68 -2.55
N LEU A 50 12.83 1.96 -2.71
CA LEU A 50 12.54 0.72 -1.97
C LEU A 50 13.51 -0.41 -2.33
N GLY A 51 14.04 -0.40 -3.56
CA GLY A 51 15.08 -1.34 -4.00
C GLY A 51 16.51 -0.96 -3.58
N ILE A 52 16.71 0.17 -2.88
CA ILE A 52 18.04 0.54 -2.38
C ILE A 52 18.36 -0.30 -1.15
N LYS A 53 19.34 -1.18 -1.30
CA LYS A 53 19.80 -2.12 -0.28
C LYS A 53 21.02 -1.61 0.51
N ASN A 54 21.77 -0.65 -0.04
CA ASN A 54 23.00 -0.17 0.59
C ASN A 54 23.31 1.30 0.27
N TRP A 55 24.35 1.81 0.94
CA TRP A 55 24.83 3.18 0.78
C TRP A 55 25.28 3.50 -0.65
N GLU A 56 25.99 2.61 -1.33
CA GLU A 56 26.52 2.85 -2.68
C GLU A 56 25.40 3.11 -3.69
N GLN A 57 24.31 2.35 -3.59
CA GLN A 57 23.12 2.54 -4.40
C GLN A 57 22.45 3.90 -4.11
N LEU A 58 22.38 4.32 -2.84
CA LEU A 58 21.87 5.65 -2.49
C LEU A 58 22.78 6.77 -3.03
N LYS A 59 24.11 6.61 -2.94
CA LYS A 59 25.10 7.57 -3.44
C LYS A 59 25.00 7.78 -4.95
N SER A 60 24.65 6.74 -5.71
CA SER A 60 24.42 6.85 -7.16
C SER A 60 23.24 7.76 -7.51
N ILE A 61 22.27 7.90 -6.59
CA ILE A 61 21.08 8.74 -6.75
C ILE A 61 21.29 10.11 -6.12
N TRP A 62 22.10 10.18 -5.05
CA TRP A 62 22.42 11.40 -4.30
C TRP A 62 23.92 11.51 -4.00
N PRO A 63 24.73 11.94 -4.98
CA PRO A 63 26.19 11.98 -4.84
C PRO A 63 26.71 13.03 -3.85
N GLY A 64 25.87 14.02 -3.48
CA GLY A 64 26.24 15.12 -2.57
C GLY A 64 26.04 14.84 -1.08
N PHE A 65 25.56 13.65 -0.70
CA PHE A 65 25.45 13.23 0.69
C PHE A 65 26.60 12.29 1.05
N THR A 66 27.14 12.40 2.26
CA THR A 66 28.14 11.45 2.79
C THR A 66 27.77 11.17 4.23
N PRO A 67 27.41 9.94 4.61
CA PRO A 67 27.03 9.61 5.97
C PRO A 67 28.23 9.77 6.92
N PHE A 68 27.95 10.22 8.14
CA PHE A 68 28.90 10.17 9.26
C PHE A 68 28.68 8.94 10.16
N ASP A 69 27.51 8.30 10.03
CA ASP A 69 27.07 7.10 10.74
C ASP A 69 26.01 6.38 9.89
N ASP A 70 25.36 5.35 10.40
CA ASP A 70 24.24 4.69 9.75
C ASP A 70 23.21 5.72 9.23
N ALA A 71 22.73 5.48 8.01
CA ALA A 71 21.79 6.33 7.32
C ALA A 71 20.37 5.77 7.43
N TYR A 72 19.38 6.65 7.59
CA TYR A 72 17.99 6.30 7.79
C TYR A 72 17.12 7.05 6.78
N LEU A 73 16.46 6.30 5.90
CA LEU A 73 15.42 6.83 5.01
C LEU A 73 14.06 6.70 5.69
N MET A 74 13.55 7.81 6.20
CA MET A 74 12.37 7.89 7.06
C MET A 74 11.15 8.42 6.30
N PRO A 75 9.92 8.08 6.73
CA PRO A 75 8.71 8.76 6.27
C PRO A 75 8.78 10.25 6.57
N PHE A 76 8.22 11.07 5.68
CA PHE A 76 8.11 12.50 5.89
C PHE A 76 6.88 12.85 6.73
N SER A 77 5.77 12.15 6.47
CA SER A 77 4.47 12.37 7.10
C SER A 77 4.17 11.28 8.13
N PRO A 78 3.37 11.59 9.17
CA PRO A 78 2.84 10.56 10.07
C PRO A 78 2.17 9.43 9.29
N LEU A 79 2.34 8.18 9.72
CA LEU A 79 1.75 7.02 9.06
C LEU A 79 0.23 7.09 9.08
N SER A 80 -0.37 7.74 10.09
CA SER A 80 -1.80 8.04 10.14
C SER A 80 -2.27 8.97 9.01
N GLU A 81 -1.36 9.80 8.50
CA GLU A 81 -1.61 10.71 7.38
C GLU A 81 -1.28 10.11 6.02
N SER A 82 -0.80 8.86 5.96
CA SER A 82 -0.49 8.17 4.71
C SER A 82 -1.64 8.36 3.74
N ARG A 83 -1.42 9.16 2.69
CA ARG A 83 -2.44 9.37 1.69
C ARG A 83 -2.38 8.16 0.78
N PHE A 84 -3.45 7.39 0.85
CA PHE A 84 -3.92 6.81 -0.37
C PHE A 84 -4.26 7.92 -1.33
N ARG A 85 -3.36 8.12 -2.30
CA ARG A 85 -3.79 8.60 -3.60
C ARG A 85 -4.61 7.48 -4.19
N ASN A 86 -5.85 7.36 -3.71
CA ASN A 86 -6.85 6.55 -4.36
C ASN A 86 -7.08 7.25 -5.69
N LYS A 87 -6.36 6.81 -6.72
CA LYS A 87 -6.60 7.25 -8.07
C LYS A 87 -7.86 6.51 -8.47
N PRO A 88 -9.02 7.19 -8.52
CA PRO A 88 -10.22 6.52 -8.93
C PRO A 88 -9.96 5.91 -10.31
N ILE A 89 -10.40 4.69 -10.54
CA ILE A 89 -10.41 4.17 -11.90
C ILE A 89 -11.31 5.08 -12.75
N ALA A 90 -10.94 5.29 -14.02
CA ALA A 90 -11.73 6.19 -14.86
C ALA A 90 -13.15 5.64 -15.01
N ASP A 91 -14.13 6.54 -15.11
CA ASP A 91 -15.55 6.17 -15.08
C ASP A 91 -15.93 5.17 -16.19
N GLU A 92 -15.21 5.19 -17.32
CA GLU A 92 -15.36 4.23 -18.43
C GLU A 92 -15.04 2.77 -18.06
N PHE A 93 -14.27 2.54 -16.99
CA PHE A 93 -13.95 1.21 -16.48
C PHE A 93 -14.94 0.70 -15.44
N VAL A 94 -15.85 1.55 -14.96
CA VAL A 94 -16.89 1.14 -14.01
C VAL A 94 -18.11 0.67 -14.80
N GLU A 95 -18.53 -0.58 -14.56
CA GLU A 95 -19.65 -1.20 -15.27
C GLU A 95 -20.98 -0.87 -14.56
N TYR A 96 -21.37 0.40 -14.57
CA TYR A 96 -22.56 0.92 -13.87
C TYR A 96 -23.84 0.13 -14.17
N GLN A 97 -24.05 -0.26 -15.44
CA GLN A 97 -25.22 -1.05 -15.83
C GLN A 97 -25.22 -2.45 -15.21
N ASN A 98 -24.05 -3.10 -15.08
CA ASN A 98 -23.95 -4.41 -14.45
C ASN A 98 -24.25 -4.32 -12.95
N ILE A 99 -23.80 -3.23 -12.30
CA ILE A 99 -24.13 -2.96 -10.89
C ILE A 99 -25.65 -2.82 -10.73
N TYR A 100 -26.29 -1.98 -11.54
CA TYR A 100 -27.75 -1.81 -11.49
C TYR A 100 -28.50 -3.14 -11.70
N ARG A 101 -28.20 -3.86 -12.79
CA ARG A 101 -28.87 -5.13 -13.10
C ARG A 101 -28.70 -6.17 -11.99
N TYR A 102 -27.48 -6.30 -11.46
CA TYR A 102 -27.19 -7.24 -10.37
C TYR A 102 -28.10 -7.01 -9.16
N PHE A 103 -28.34 -5.75 -8.76
CA PHE A 103 -29.20 -5.45 -7.61
C PHE A 103 -30.69 -5.43 -7.95
N GLU A 104 -31.07 -5.16 -9.20
CA GLU A 104 -32.47 -5.26 -9.61
C GLU A 104 -33.01 -6.68 -9.53
N GLU A 105 -32.20 -7.66 -9.91
CA GLU A 105 -32.52 -9.09 -9.85
C GLU A 105 -32.62 -9.65 -8.42
N LYS A 106 -32.23 -8.87 -7.40
CA LYS A 106 -32.28 -9.30 -6.00
C LYS A 106 -33.58 -8.87 -5.33
N SER A 107 -34.14 -9.77 -4.54
CA SER A 107 -35.31 -9.51 -3.69
C SER A 107 -34.92 -8.67 -2.47
N ILE A 108 -34.59 -7.40 -2.71
CA ILE A 108 -34.16 -6.40 -1.71
C ILE A 108 -35.12 -5.22 -1.78
N ARG A 109 -35.55 -4.71 -0.61
CA ARG A 109 -36.38 -3.51 -0.53
C ARG A 109 -35.71 -2.31 -1.21
N GLN A 110 -36.50 -1.40 -1.78
CA GLN A 110 -36.01 -0.32 -2.63
C GLN A 110 -34.98 0.62 -1.97
N GLN A 111 -35.18 1.04 -0.71
CA GLN A 111 -34.23 1.92 -0.02
C GLN A 111 -32.88 1.25 0.33
N PRO A 112 -32.84 0.03 0.89
CA PRO A 112 -31.58 -0.72 1.01
C PRO A 112 -30.91 -0.98 -0.34
N LYS A 113 -31.70 -1.28 -1.38
CA LYS A 113 -31.21 -1.51 -2.75
C LYS A 113 -30.46 -0.28 -3.29
N SER A 114 -31.03 0.93 -3.17
CA SER A 114 -30.37 2.15 -3.64
C SER A 114 -29.05 2.42 -2.90
N THR A 115 -29.00 2.16 -1.59
CA THR A 115 -27.76 2.32 -0.81
C THR A 115 -26.68 1.33 -1.26
N LEU A 116 -27.04 0.07 -1.53
CA LEU A 116 -26.12 -0.95 -2.03
C LEU A 116 -25.58 -0.62 -3.42
N ILE A 117 -26.44 -0.14 -4.32
CA ILE A 117 -26.05 0.29 -5.67
C ILE A 117 -25.02 1.43 -5.57
N CYS A 118 -25.34 2.50 -4.84
CA CYS A 118 -24.44 3.64 -4.68
C CYS A 118 -23.12 3.24 -4.01
N LEU A 119 -23.17 2.35 -3.01
CA LEU A 119 -21.99 1.82 -2.37
C LEU A 119 -21.13 1.01 -3.35
N CYS A 120 -21.71 0.12 -4.14
CA CYS A 120 -20.97 -0.67 -5.13
C CYS A 120 -20.33 0.20 -6.21
N MET A 121 -21.04 1.23 -6.68
CA MET A 121 -20.45 2.21 -7.62
C MET A 121 -19.26 2.93 -7.01
N LEU A 122 -19.40 3.38 -5.77
CA LEU A 122 -18.31 4.04 -5.05
C LEU A 122 -17.13 3.09 -4.88
N LEU A 123 -17.37 1.84 -4.48
CA LEU A 123 -16.33 0.84 -4.29
C LEU A 123 -15.62 0.50 -5.61
N ALA A 124 -16.37 0.24 -6.69
CA ALA A 124 -15.81 -0.04 -8.01
C ALA A 124 -14.93 1.12 -8.51
N LYS A 125 -15.43 2.36 -8.43
CA LYS A 125 -14.68 3.57 -8.79
C LYS A 125 -13.41 3.76 -7.96
N ASN A 126 -13.37 3.23 -6.75
CA ASN A 126 -12.27 3.40 -5.80
C ASN A 126 -11.39 2.16 -5.65
N TYR A 127 -11.55 1.16 -6.50
CA TYR A 127 -10.63 0.03 -6.58
C TYR A 127 -9.25 0.52 -7.00
N ASP A 128 -8.22 0.13 -6.26
CA ASP A 128 -6.83 0.44 -6.60
C ASP A 128 -6.13 -0.85 -7.02
N GLU A 129 -5.81 -0.95 -8.31
CA GLU A 129 -5.06 -2.07 -8.89
C GLU A 129 -3.71 -2.26 -8.20
N LYS A 130 -3.06 -1.20 -7.72
CA LYS A 130 -1.75 -1.38 -7.06
C LYS A 130 -1.86 -2.04 -5.69
N LEU A 131 -3.06 -2.05 -5.11
CA LEU A 131 -3.32 -2.56 -3.76
C LEU A 131 -4.17 -3.83 -3.77
N GLY A 132 -4.77 -4.17 -4.91
CA GLY A 132 -5.75 -5.25 -5.00
C GLY A 132 -7.03 -4.98 -4.19
N GLY A 133 -7.35 -3.72 -3.84
CA GLY A 133 -8.54 -3.42 -3.06
C GLY A 133 -8.76 -1.95 -2.73
N ILE A 134 -9.57 -1.69 -1.70
CA ILE A 134 -10.13 -0.35 -1.41
C ILE A 134 -9.83 0.02 0.05
N PRO A 135 -8.92 0.96 0.29
CA PRO A 135 -8.53 1.34 1.63
C PRO A 135 -9.44 2.44 2.21
N MET A 136 -10.72 2.13 2.34
CA MET A 136 -11.71 3.07 2.89
C MET A 136 -12.42 2.49 4.10
N GLY A 137 -12.48 3.30 5.15
CA GLY A 137 -13.29 3.01 6.33
C GLY A 137 -14.76 3.44 6.17
N ILE A 138 -15.61 2.84 7.00
CA ILE A 138 -17.06 3.09 7.05
C ILE A 138 -17.39 4.58 7.17
N LYS A 139 -16.65 5.35 8.00
CA LYS A 139 -16.88 6.80 8.16
C LYS A 139 -16.67 7.55 6.86
N MET A 140 -15.58 7.24 6.14
CA MET A 140 -15.25 7.89 4.88
C MET A 140 -16.28 7.56 3.78
N LEU A 141 -16.72 6.30 3.70
CA LEU A 141 -17.77 5.88 2.79
C LEU A 141 -19.10 6.58 3.08
N ALA A 142 -19.46 6.70 4.36
CA ALA A 142 -20.68 7.38 4.78
C ALA A 142 -20.66 8.87 4.38
N THR A 143 -19.54 9.56 4.62
CA THR A 143 -19.35 10.96 4.20
C THR A 143 -19.46 11.10 2.68
N ARG A 144 -18.79 10.24 1.90
CA ARG A 144 -18.83 10.30 0.42
C ARG A 144 -20.21 10.03 -0.16
N LEU A 145 -21.02 9.21 0.51
CA LEU A 145 -22.38 8.86 0.08
C LEU A 145 -23.46 9.76 0.69
N GLY A 146 -23.09 10.78 1.48
CA GLY A 146 -24.06 11.67 2.14
C GLY A 146 -25.02 10.92 3.07
N THR A 147 -24.54 9.87 3.74
CA THR A 147 -25.35 8.98 4.58
C THR A 147 -24.67 8.72 5.93
N ASN A 148 -25.29 7.91 6.79
CA ASN A 148 -24.74 7.59 8.11
C ASN A 148 -23.96 6.28 8.12
N SER A 149 -23.00 6.18 9.05
CA SER A 149 -22.15 4.99 9.20
C SER A 149 -22.94 3.71 9.47
N ARG A 150 -24.08 3.77 10.19
CA ARG A 150 -24.91 2.59 10.47
C ARG A 150 -25.47 1.97 9.19
N LYS A 151 -25.97 2.79 8.26
CA LYS A 151 -26.45 2.34 6.94
C LYS A 151 -25.32 1.69 6.14
N ILE A 152 -24.15 2.31 6.12
CA ILE A 152 -22.97 1.74 5.45
C ILE A 152 -22.55 0.41 6.09
N THR A 153 -22.51 0.29 7.41
CA THR A 153 -22.18 -0.96 8.10
C THR A 153 -23.13 -2.09 7.70
N VAL A 154 -24.43 -1.82 7.64
CA VAL A 154 -25.43 -2.80 7.20
C VAL A 154 -25.19 -3.19 5.74
N SER A 155 -24.97 -2.22 4.85
CA SER A 155 -24.70 -2.50 3.44
C SER A 155 -23.39 -3.26 3.22
N ILE A 156 -22.32 -2.95 3.94
CA ILE A 156 -21.05 -3.69 3.89
C ILE A 156 -21.28 -5.16 4.26
N LYS A 157 -21.98 -5.43 5.37
CA LYS A 157 -22.35 -6.81 5.75
C LYS A 157 -23.13 -7.52 4.65
N SER A 158 -24.11 -6.86 4.04
CA SER A 158 -24.87 -7.45 2.94
C SER A 158 -24.00 -7.75 1.71
N LEU A 159 -23.00 -6.92 1.41
CA LEU A 159 -22.03 -7.20 0.33
C LEU A 159 -21.11 -8.38 0.68
N GLU A 160 -20.71 -8.52 1.95
CA GLU A 160 -19.97 -9.70 2.44
C GLU A 160 -20.80 -10.98 2.33
N GLU A 161 -22.06 -10.95 2.76
CA GLU A 161 -23.02 -12.07 2.66
C GLU A 161 -23.27 -12.48 1.20
N MET A 162 -23.24 -11.53 0.27
CA MET A 162 -23.33 -11.78 -1.17
C MET A 162 -22.03 -12.32 -1.79
N GLY A 163 -20.96 -12.46 -1.00
CA GLY A 163 -19.65 -12.88 -1.49
C GLY A 163 -19.03 -11.89 -2.46
N LEU A 164 -19.40 -10.61 -2.38
CA LEU A 164 -18.87 -9.57 -3.26
C LEU A 164 -17.60 -8.94 -2.69
N ILE A 165 -17.52 -8.79 -1.38
CA ILE A 165 -16.36 -8.20 -0.71
C ILE A 165 -16.01 -8.99 0.56
N VAL A 166 -14.83 -8.74 1.10
CA VAL A 166 -14.46 -9.05 2.48
C VAL A 166 -14.05 -7.74 3.16
N PHE A 167 -14.60 -7.47 4.34
CA PHE A 167 -14.29 -6.25 5.09
C PHE A 167 -13.31 -6.52 6.23
N HIS A 168 -12.11 -5.97 6.10
CA HIS A 168 -11.03 -6.12 7.07
C HIS A 168 -11.09 -4.99 8.09
N GLN A 169 -11.81 -5.26 9.17
CA GLN A 169 -11.99 -4.31 10.28
C GLN A 169 -10.87 -4.39 11.34
N ARG A 170 -9.91 -5.32 11.22
CA ARG A 170 -9.07 -5.72 12.36
C ARG A 170 -7.98 -4.71 12.74
N ARG A 171 -7.94 -4.44 14.05
CA ARG A 171 -6.74 -4.11 14.83
C ARG A 171 -5.84 -5.34 14.86
N ALA A 172 -4.54 -5.18 14.69
CA ALA A 172 -3.61 -6.25 15.03
C ALA A 172 -3.56 -6.36 16.56
N ASP A 173 -3.73 -7.58 17.09
CA ASP A 173 -3.67 -7.84 18.53
C ASP A 173 -2.25 -7.68 19.09
N ILE A 174 -1.24 -7.72 18.22
CA ILE A 174 0.14 -7.38 18.56
C ILE A 174 0.24 -5.86 18.71
N ASP A 175 0.51 -5.41 19.93
CA ASP A 175 0.80 -4.03 20.33
C ASP A 175 -0.36 -3.01 20.22
N LYS A 176 -1.63 -3.45 20.25
CA LYS A 176 -2.83 -2.57 20.19
C LYS A 176 -2.86 -1.65 18.95
N VAL A 177 -2.16 -2.04 17.89
CA VAL A 177 -2.02 -1.21 16.69
C VAL A 177 -3.30 -1.29 15.86
N THR A 178 -3.98 -0.14 15.71
CA THR A 178 -5.13 -0.02 14.82
C THR A 178 -4.66 0.17 13.39
N LEU A 179 -5.02 -0.75 12.50
CA LEU A 179 -4.81 -0.62 11.07
C LEU A 179 -5.97 0.16 10.43
N PRO A 180 -5.69 0.94 9.37
CA PRO A 180 -6.74 1.55 8.55
C PRO A 180 -7.62 0.44 7.94
N CYS A 181 -8.93 0.66 7.94
CA CYS A 181 -9.89 -0.28 7.36
C CYS A 181 -9.58 -0.55 5.88
N PHE A 182 -9.81 -1.78 5.45
CA PHE A 182 -9.63 -2.20 4.07
C PHE A 182 -10.81 -3.05 3.61
N ILE A 183 -11.23 -2.84 2.37
CA ILE A 183 -12.25 -3.64 1.69
C ILE A 183 -11.53 -4.39 0.58
N GLU A 184 -11.64 -5.70 0.59
CA GLU A 184 -11.15 -6.62 -0.44
C GLU A 184 -12.33 -6.95 -1.36
N PRO A 185 -12.39 -6.40 -2.57
CA PRO A 185 -13.37 -6.86 -3.54
C PRO A 185 -12.94 -8.23 -4.07
N THR A 186 -13.87 -9.16 -4.10
CA THR A 186 -13.64 -10.48 -4.70
C THR A 186 -13.46 -10.39 -6.21
N SER A 187 -12.87 -11.41 -6.80
CA SER A 187 -12.84 -11.69 -8.24
C SER A 187 -14.20 -11.47 -8.87
N THR A 188 -15.26 -11.98 -8.24
CA THR A 188 -16.65 -11.80 -8.68
C THR A 188 -17.05 -10.33 -8.75
N PHE A 189 -16.71 -9.54 -7.75
CA PHE A 189 -17.00 -8.10 -7.76
C PHE A 189 -16.22 -7.40 -8.88
N VAL A 190 -14.90 -7.63 -8.95
CA VAL A 190 -14.02 -6.95 -9.90
C VAL A 190 -14.42 -7.26 -11.34
N LEU A 191 -14.62 -8.53 -11.68
CA LEU A 191 -14.95 -8.97 -13.04
C LEU A 191 -16.37 -8.59 -13.48
N LYS A 192 -17.33 -8.50 -12.54
CA LYS A 192 -18.71 -8.08 -12.86
C LYS A 192 -18.86 -6.57 -12.97
N PHE A 193 -18.25 -5.83 -12.05
CA PHE A 193 -18.51 -4.40 -11.86
C PHE A 193 -17.43 -3.47 -12.40
N THR A 194 -16.33 -4.04 -12.92
CA THR A 194 -15.31 -3.28 -13.63
C THR A 194 -14.96 -3.94 -14.97
N SER A 195 -14.35 -3.16 -15.87
CA SER A 195 -13.79 -3.66 -17.13
C SER A 195 -12.26 -3.57 -17.19
N LEU A 196 -11.59 -3.49 -16.04
CA LEU A 196 -10.13 -3.39 -15.93
C LEU A 196 -9.40 -4.55 -16.62
N PHE A 197 -10.00 -5.74 -16.56
CA PHE A 197 -9.45 -6.98 -17.12
C PHE A 197 -10.15 -7.39 -18.43
N ARG A 198 -10.93 -6.49 -19.06
CA ARG A 198 -11.58 -6.77 -20.35
C ARG A 198 -10.74 -6.24 -21.51
N LYS A 199 -10.63 -7.05 -22.57
CA LYS A 199 -9.92 -6.68 -23.80
C LYS A 199 -10.48 -5.39 -24.41
N GLY A 200 -9.59 -4.50 -24.85
CA GLY A 200 -9.94 -3.29 -25.63
C GLY A 200 -10.21 -2.03 -24.80
N LYS A 201 -10.29 -2.14 -23.47
CA LYS A 201 -10.24 -0.99 -22.56
C LYS A 201 -8.93 -1.09 -21.78
N THR A 202 -7.89 -0.43 -22.25
CA THR A 202 -6.64 -0.30 -21.50
C THR A 202 -6.55 1.10 -20.93
N ILE A 203 -6.34 1.21 -19.62
CA ILE A 203 -5.84 2.44 -19.00
C ILE A 203 -4.54 2.79 -19.77
N PRO A 204 -4.34 4.03 -20.25
CA PRO A 204 -3.12 4.38 -20.94
C PRO A 204 -1.94 4.10 -20.01
N LYS A 205 -1.16 3.07 -20.33
CA LYS A 205 0.18 2.90 -19.76
C LYS A 205 1.09 3.92 -20.43
N GLU A 206 1.95 4.57 -19.64
CA GLU A 206 3.21 5.10 -20.18
C GLU A 206 3.89 3.96 -20.96
N GLU A 207 4.41 4.34 -22.13
CA GLU A 207 4.67 3.50 -23.30
C GLU A 207 5.16 2.07 -23.01
N PRO A 208 4.56 1.04 -23.62
CA PRO A 208 5.12 -0.30 -23.56
C PRO A 208 6.40 -0.37 -24.40
N GLU A 209 7.49 -0.86 -23.80
CA GLU A 209 8.67 -1.30 -24.54
C GLU A 209 8.24 -2.28 -25.65
N ALA A 210 8.71 -2.00 -26.86
CA ALA A 210 8.35 -2.72 -28.06
C ALA A 210 8.77 -4.20 -27.97
N GLY A 211 7.82 -5.12 -28.21
CA GLY A 211 8.16 -6.47 -28.68
C GLY A 211 7.55 -7.69 -27.98
N THR A 212 6.59 -7.56 -27.06
CA THR A 212 5.93 -8.76 -26.49
C THR A 212 4.67 -9.18 -27.27
N PRO A 213 4.55 -10.45 -27.68
CA PRO A 213 3.34 -10.97 -28.33
C PRO A 213 2.14 -10.84 -27.38
N LYS A 214 1.01 -10.29 -27.88
CA LYS A 214 -0.25 -10.26 -27.14
C LYS A 214 -0.82 -11.68 -27.03
N ILE A 215 -0.42 -12.42 -26.00
CA ILE A 215 -1.07 -13.68 -25.62
C ILE A 215 -2.52 -13.35 -25.25
N GLN A 216 -3.47 -14.03 -25.90
CA GLN A 216 -4.89 -13.82 -25.67
C GLN A 216 -5.34 -14.65 -24.47
N THR A 217 -5.47 -14.02 -23.29
CA THR A 217 -5.98 -14.63 -22.06
C THR A 217 -7.44 -14.20 -21.80
N ALA A 218 -8.17 -14.99 -21.00
CA ALA A 218 -9.52 -14.65 -20.53
C ALA A 218 -9.44 -13.63 -19.37
N PRO A 219 -10.47 -12.78 -19.12
CA PRO A 219 -10.46 -11.80 -18.02
C PRO A 219 -10.15 -12.40 -16.65
N GLU A 220 -10.63 -13.61 -16.39
CA GLU A 220 -10.35 -14.39 -15.18
C GLU A 220 -8.86 -14.71 -15.07
N GLN A 221 -8.23 -15.12 -16.18
CA GLN A 221 -6.80 -15.42 -16.23
C GLN A 221 -5.96 -14.15 -16.07
N ASP A 222 -6.40 -13.03 -16.63
CA ASP A 222 -5.74 -11.73 -16.47
C ASP A 222 -5.80 -11.26 -15.01
N TYR A 223 -6.96 -11.42 -14.36
CA TYR A 223 -7.11 -11.16 -12.93
C TYR A 223 -6.21 -12.07 -12.09
N ASP A 224 -6.20 -13.38 -12.35
CA ASP A 224 -5.37 -14.33 -11.63
C ASP A 224 -3.87 -14.03 -11.79
N ASN A 225 -3.43 -13.71 -13.00
CA ASN A 225 -2.05 -13.32 -13.29
C ASN A 225 -1.68 -12.02 -12.58
N PHE A 226 -2.61 -11.07 -12.52
CA PHE A 226 -2.43 -9.82 -11.80
C PHE A 226 -2.31 -10.05 -10.28
N ILE A 227 -3.18 -10.86 -9.67
CA ILE A 227 -3.08 -11.21 -8.25
C ILE A 227 -1.76 -11.92 -7.96
N LYS A 228 -1.32 -12.83 -8.82
CA LYS A 228 0.01 -13.46 -8.73
C LYS A 228 1.15 -12.45 -8.83
N SER A 229 1.02 -11.44 -9.69
CA SER A 229 2.04 -10.38 -9.83
C SER A 229 2.15 -9.51 -8.58
N ILE A 230 1.03 -9.20 -7.92
CA ILE A 230 1.02 -8.50 -6.63
C ILE A 230 1.73 -9.35 -5.58
N ALA A 231 1.39 -10.64 -5.49
CA ALA A 231 2.04 -11.57 -4.56
C ALA A 231 3.54 -11.72 -4.83
N ALA A 232 3.98 -11.70 -6.09
CA ALA A 232 5.41 -11.78 -6.43
C ALA A 232 6.19 -10.50 -6.06
N GLN A 233 5.57 -9.31 -6.12
CA GLN A 233 6.22 -8.07 -5.67
C GLN A 233 6.49 -8.04 -4.15
N GLU A 234 5.93 -8.98 -3.39
CA GLU A 234 6.14 -9.10 -1.94
C GLU A 234 7.48 -9.75 -1.58
N SER A 235 8.01 -10.64 -2.42
CA SER A 235 9.28 -11.33 -2.15
C SER A 235 10.48 -10.38 -2.05
N ILE A 236 10.35 -9.17 -2.59
CA ILE A 236 11.37 -8.11 -2.53
C ILE A 236 11.62 -7.65 -1.08
N TYR A 237 10.64 -7.81 -0.18
CA TYR A 237 10.75 -7.41 1.23
C TYR A 237 11.11 -8.56 2.17
N ASP A 238 10.92 -9.81 1.75
CA ASP A 238 11.39 -10.99 2.49
C ASP A 238 12.94 -11.07 2.46
N ASP A 239 13.58 -10.53 1.43
CA ASP A 239 15.04 -10.59 1.22
C ASP A 239 15.88 -9.64 2.10
N THR A 240 15.28 -8.85 2.99
CA THR A 240 16.04 -7.93 3.86
C THR A 240 16.39 -8.45 5.25
N GLU A 241 15.95 -9.66 5.61
CA GLU A 241 16.43 -10.36 6.80
C GLU A 241 17.00 -11.71 6.40
N GLU A 242 18.29 -11.74 6.02
CA GLU A 242 19.13 -12.94 6.07
C GLU A 242 19.27 -13.37 7.54
N ASN A 243 18.20 -13.94 8.06
CA ASN A 243 18.07 -14.79 9.21
C ASN A 243 16.57 -14.83 9.43
N LEU A 244 15.95 -15.93 9.01
CA LEU A 244 14.98 -16.68 9.81
C LEU A 244 14.56 -17.88 8.97
N THR A 245 15.16 -19.02 9.28
CA THR A 245 14.52 -20.35 9.24
C THR A 245 13.28 -20.44 10.15
N ALA A 246 12.70 -19.31 10.57
CA ALA A 246 11.46 -19.26 11.32
C ALA A 246 10.34 -18.74 10.41
N LYS A 247 9.18 -19.39 10.54
CA LYS A 247 7.84 -18.98 10.11
C LYS A 247 7.76 -17.53 9.59
N LYS A 248 7.17 -17.38 8.39
CA LYS A 248 6.67 -16.10 7.86
C LYS A 248 6.19 -15.23 9.02
N PRO A 249 6.67 -13.97 9.16
CA PRO A 249 6.30 -13.15 10.29
C PRO A 249 4.78 -13.15 10.53
N ASP A 250 4.36 -13.36 11.78
CA ASP A 250 2.94 -13.54 12.21
C ASP A 250 2.02 -12.34 11.94
N TYR A 251 2.52 -11.31 11.24
CA TYR A 251 1.82 -10.07 10.96
C TYR A 251 1.37 -9.89 9.51
N TYR A 252 1.57 -10.89 8.67
CA TYR A 252 1.02 -10.89 7.32
C TYR A 252 -0.49 -11.18 7.35
N LEU A 253 -1.28 -10.19 6.94
CA LEU A 253 -2.71 -10.34 6.70
C LEU A 253 -2.92 -11.05 5.36
N HIS A 254 -3.58 -12.19 5.43
CA HIS A 254 -3.99 -13.00 4.29
C HIS A 254 -5.50 -12.84 4.07
N GLY A 255 -5.88 -12.47 2.85
CA GLY A 255 -7.26 -12.46 2.37
C GLY A 255 -7.70 -13.81 1.85
N LYS A 256 -8.97 -13.88 1.44
CA LYS A 256 -9.52 -15.11 0.84
C LYS A 256 -8.94 -15.37 -0.54
N GLU A 257 -8.63 -14.32 -1.30
CA GLU A 257 -8.15 -14.43 -2.68
C GLU A 257 -6.69 -13.98 -2.87
N GLY A 258 -6.06 -13.44 -1.82
CA GLY A 258 -4.69 -12.95 -1.94
C GLY A 258 -4.24 -12.17 -0.72
N PHE A 259 -3.05 -11.60 -0.80
CA PHE A 259 -2.37 -10.93 0.32
C PHE A 259 -2.71 -9.44 0.39
N PHE A 260 -2.81 -8.88 1.60
CA PHE A 260 -3.07 -7.45 1.78
C PHE A 260 -1.79 -6.63 1.78
N TRP A 261 -1.23 -6.45 0.59
CA TRP A 261 0.02 -5.73 0.34
C TRP A 261 0.12 -4.40 1.10
N TYR A 262 -0.94 -3.61 1.10
CA TYR A 262 -0.96 -2.32 1.76
C TYR A 262 -0.90 -2.40 3.29
N GLN A 263 -1.83 -3.15 3.89
CA GLN A 263 -1.95 -3.20 5.34
C GLN A 263 -0.70 -3.83 5.93
N ASN A 264 -0.15 -4.84 5.25
CA ASN A 264 1.13 -5.44 5.62
C ASN A 264 2.27 -4.45 5.47
N LYS A 265 2.34 -3.62 4.42
CA LYS A 265 3.39 -2.60 4.29
C LYS A 265 3.36 -1.54 5.39
N ILE A 266 2.18 -0.97 5.67
CA ILE A 266 2.06 0.03 6.74
C ILE A 266 2.29 -0.60 8.12
N TYR A 267 1.81 -1.83 8.33
CA TYR A 267 2.02 -2.56 9.58
C TYR A 267 3.50 -2.89 9.80
N THR A 268 4.16 -3.53 8.83
CA THR A 268 5.58 -3.86 8.87
C THR A 268 6.41 -2.61 9.10
N LEU A 269 6.11 -1.51 8.39
CA LEU A 269 6.78 -0.24 8.59
C LEU A 269 6.59 0.29 10.02
N LYS A 270 5.37 0.23 10.55
CA LYS A 270 5.05 0.65 11.92
C LYS A 270 5.79 -0.18 12.98
N VAL A 271 5.83 -1.51 12.85
CA VAL A 271 6.60 -2.40 13.74
C VAL A 271 8.10 -2.10 13.66
N ARG A 272 8.63 -1.95 12.45
CA ARG A 272 10.05 -1.63 12.24
C ARG A 272 10.42 -0.28 12.85
N LEU A 273 9.56 0.74 12.73
CA LEU A 273 9.74 2.05 13.38
C LEU A 273 9.67 1.96 14.91
N LEU A 274 8.73 1.18 15.47
CA LEU A 274 8.66 0.94 16.91
C LEU A 274 9.93 0.25 17.44
N ASN A 275 10.44 -0.74 16.71
CA ASN A 275 11.69 -1.40 17.05
C ASN A 275 12.89 -0.46 16.96
N LEU A 276 12.94 0.41 15.93
CA LEU A 276 13.99 1.42 15.77
C LEU A 276 14.05 2.36 16.98
N VAL A 277 12.90 2.85 17.43
CA VAL A 277 12.78 3.75 18.59
C VAL A 277 13.29 3.11 19.89
N ARG A 278 13.11 1.79 20.03
CA ARG A 278 13.54 1.03 21.21
C ARG A 278 15.03 0.69 21.21
N LYS A 279 15.76 0.89 20.10
CA LYS A 279 17.20 0.58 20.01
C LYS A 279 18.03 1.63 20.77
N PRO A 280 18.84 1.24 21.78
CA PRO A 280 19.60 2.20 22.59
C PRO A 280 20.62 3.03 21.79
N LYS A 281 21.24 2.40 20.79
CA LYS A 281 22.35 2.98 19.99
C LYS A 281 21.90 3.95 18.89
N VAL A 282 20.60 4.09 18.65
CA VAL A 282 20.08 4.99 17.60
C VAL A 282 20.06 6.43 18.13
N ASP A 283 20.48 7.38 17.29
CA ASP A 283 20.49 8.81 17.59
C ASP A 283 19.08 9.34 17.97
N GLU A 284 19.01 10.24 18.95
CA GLU A 284 17.76 10.84 19.42
C GLU A 284 17.00 11.58 18.32
N VAL A 285 17.68 12.21 17.36
CA VAL A 285 17.04 12.87 16.21
C VAL A 285 16.30 11.85 15.34
N VAL A 286 16.90 10.67 15.14
CA VAL A 286 16.29 9.56 14.39
C VAL A 286 15.10 9.00 15.16
N LYS A 287 15.23 8.80 16.48
CA LYS A 287 14.11 8.35 17.33
C LYS A 287 12.96 9.35 17.33
N ALA A 288 13.23 10.64 17.44
CA ALA A 288 12.22 11.69 17.40
C ALA A 288 11.45 11.69 16.07
N HIS A 289 12.15 11.53 14.94
CA HIS A 289 11.52 11.38 13.63
C HIS A 289 10.70 10.09 13.51
N ALA A 290 11.20 8.98 14.04
CA ALA A 290 10.47 7.71 14.07
C ALA A 290 9.18 7.81 14.90
N TYR A 291 9.23 8.44 16.08
CA TYR A 291 8.04 8.73 16.89
C TYR A 291 7.04 9.61 16.13
N ARG A 292 7.51 10.68 15.48
CA ARG A 292 6.64 11.54 14.66
C ARG A 292 5.97 10.79 13.51
N ALA A 293 6.71 9.88 12.86
CA ALA A 293 6.15 9.02 11.82
C ALA A 293 5.11 8.04 12.40
N LEU A 294 5.21 7.62 13.66
CA LEU A 294 4.28 6.69 14.29
C LEU A 294 2.94 7.31 14.74
N LEU A 295 2.88 8.64 14.88
CA LEU A 295 1.65 9.41 15.16
C LEU A 295 0.65 9.31 13.99
#